data_AF-A0A009RCD5-F1
#
_entry.id   AF-A0A009RCD5-F1
#
_cell.length_a   1.000
_cell.length_b   1.000
_cell.length_c   1.000
_cell.angle_alpha   90.00
_cell.angle_beta   90.00
_cell.angle_gamma   90.00
#
_symmetry.space_group_name_H-M   'P 1'
#
loop_
_entity.id
_entity.type
_entity.pdbx_description
1 polymer ?
#
loop_
_entity_poly.entity_id
_entity_poly.type
_entity_poly.pdbx_seq_one_letter_code
_entity_poly.pdbx_strand_id
1 'polypeptide(L)'
;MLSIYLTDTQQHVQFNDYPSDQPVKFLLNLKKIFPSTADLLLPVLPEDNDLENVTWESTSKDFEVFKKLLAGWGVIELRLNAITAYKDKNFANELVKQAQVKRKKTAQKNHQLSLVALDYIFMHEVHALIDAELVTIGEKFYLPTLREQWKGTVSDQVLNGKL
;
A
#
# COMPACT_ATOMS: atom_id res chain seq x y z
N MET A 1 -13.73 -12.26 5.43
CA MET A 1 -13.24 -11.55 6.63
C MET A 1 -11.86 -12.09 6.96
N LEU A 2 -10.87 -11.24 7.23
CA LEU A 2 -9.54 -11.68 7.67
C LEU A 2 -9.57 -11.92 9.18
N SER A 3 -9.24 -13.15 9.59
CA SER A 3 -9.07 -13.51 11.00
C SER A 3 -7.60 -13.38 11.37
N ILE A 4 -7.28 -12.41 12.21
CA ILE A 4 -5.90 -11.99 12.49
C ILE A 4 -5.59 -12.22 13.97
N TYR A 5 -4.50 -12.91 14.26
CA TYR A 5 -3.93 -13.04 15.60
C TYR A 5 -2.80 -12.01 15.78
N LEU A 6 -2.99 -11.10 16.72
CA LEU A 6 -1.99 -10.12 17.12
C LEU A 6 -1.07 -10.75 18.16
N THR A 7 0.17 -11.02 17.77
CA THR A 7 1.12 -11.80 18.59
C THR A 7 1.64 -11.04 19.81
N ASP A 8 1.70 -9.71 19.73
CA ASP A 8 2.20 -8.84 20.80
C ASP A 8 1.16 -8.60 21.91
N THR A 9 -0.12 -8.60 21.57
CA THR A 9 -1.23 -8.45 22.52
C THR A 9 -1.98 -9.75 22.82
N GLN A 10 -1.68 -10.81 22.07
CA GLN A 10 -2.35 -12.12 22.12
C GLN A 10 -3.86 -12.03 21.87
N GLN A 11 -4.26 -11.17 20.93
CA GLN A 11 -5.67 -10.89 20.63
C GLN A 11 -6.06 -11.36 19.24
N HIS A 12 -7.28 -11.89 19.10
CA HIS A 12 -7.89 -12.14 17.80
C HIS A 12 -8.70 -10.92 17.36
N VAL A 13 -8.43 -10.45 16.15
CA VAL A 13 -9.12 -9.35 15.51
C VAL A 13 -9.72 -9.82 14.20
N GLN A 14 -10.93 -9.36 13.91
CA GLN A 14 -11.58 -9.57 12.62
C GLN A 14 -11.49 -8.29 11.80
N PHE A 15 -11.03 -8.41 10.56
CA PHE A 15 -10.90 -7.27 9.65
C PHE A 15 -11.70 -7.51 8.38
N ASN A 16 -12.58 -6.56 8.05
CA ASN A 16 -13.48 -6.61 6.90
C ASN A 16 -13.43 -5.36 6.01
N ASP A 17 -12.55 -4.41 6.32
CA ASP A 17 -12.39 -3.16 5.56
C ASP A 17 -11.47 -3.39 4.34
N TYR A 18 -11.91 -4.26 3.43
CA TYR A 18 -11.26 -4.52 2.15
C TYR A 18 -12.30 -4.95 1.08
N PRO A 19 -12.10 -4.63 -0.21
CA PRO A 19 -13.13 -4.79 -1.24
C PRO A 19 -13.18 -6.20 -1.86
N SER A 20 -13.27 -7.26 -1.06
CA SER A 20 -13.35 -8.62 -1.60
C SER A 20 -13.98 -9.65 -0.66
N ASP A 21 -14.74 -10.58 -1.23
CA ASP A 21 -15.22 -11.79 -0.52
C ASP A 21 -14.16 -12.91 -0.49
N GLN A 22 -13.05 -12.75 -1.22
CA GLN A 22 -11.97 -13.74 -1.34
C GLN A 22 -10.68 -13.22 -0.66
N PRO A 23 -10.53 -13.39 0.66
CA PRO A 23 -9.44 -12.78 1.45
C PRO A 23 -8.05 -13.16 0.95
N VAL A 24 -7.82 -14.44 0.64
CA VAL A 24 -6.52 -14.95 0.16
C VAL A 24 -6.15 -14.30 -1.17
N LYS A 25 -7.08 -14.28 -2.14
CA LYS A 25 -6.86 -13.68 -3.46
C LYS A 25 -6.61 -12.18 -3.35
N PHE A 26 -7.36 -11.50 -2.49
CA PHE A 26 -7.17 -10.08 -2.22
C PHE A 26 -5.75 -9.80 -1.70
N LEU A 27 -5.30 -10.51 -0.66
CA LEU A 27 -3.95 -10.32 -0.12
C LEU A 27 -2.85 -10.67 -1.11
N LEU A 28 -3.03 -11.69 -1.94
CA LEU A 28 -2.09 -12.01 -3.03
C LEU A 28 -1.99 -10.89 -4.06
N ASN A 29 -3.10 -10.22 -4.38
CA ASN A 29 -3.08 -9.07 -5.28
C ASN A 29 -2.46 -7.84 -4.60
N LEU A 30 -2.77 -7.60 -3.33
CA LEU A 30 -2.17 -6.51 -2.58
C LEU A 30 -0.66 -6.69 -2.45
N LYS A 31 -0.17 -7.92 -2.21
CA LYS A 31 1.26 -8.25 -2.23
C LYS A 31 1.97 -7.91 -3.54
N LYS A 32 1.28 -8.03 -4.69
CA LYS A 32 1.86 -7.64 -6.00
C LYS A 32 2.06 -6.14 -6.11
N ILE A 33 1.26 -5.35 -5.40
CA ILE A 33 1.33 -3.88 -5.37
C ILE A 33 2.32 -3.44 -4.28
N PHE A 34 2.15 -3.98 -3.08
CA PHE A 34 2.96 -3.73 -1.88
C PHE A 34 3.58 -5.02 -1.36
N PRO A 35 4.81 -5.36 -1.80
CA PRO A 35 5.52 -6.53 -1.33
C PRO A 35 5.63 -6.65 0.19
N SER A 36 5.66 -5.53 0.93
CA SER A 36 5.72 -5.56 2.41
C SER A 36 4.51 -6.23 3.07
N THR A 37 3.38 -6.37 2.36
CA THR A 37 2.19 -7.09 2.86
C THR A 37 2.53 -8.49 3.37
N ALA A 38 3.50 -9.16 2.74
CA ALA A 38 3.90 -10.51 3.15
C ALA A 38 4.59 -10.55 4.52
N ASP A 39 5.25 -9.46 4.91
CA ASP A 39 5.95 -9.35 6.20
C ASP A 39 5.03 -8.75 7.27
N LEU A 40 4.07 -7.92 6.86
CA LEU A 40 3.12 -7.26 7.77
C LEU A 40 1.98 -8.19 8.20
N LEU A 41 1.62 -9.16 7.36
CA LEU A 41 0.49 -10.06 7.60
C LEU A 41 0.85 -11.48 7.14
N LEU A 42 1.37 -12.29 8.05
CA LEU A 42 1.86 -13.64 7.78
C LEU A 42 0.68 -14.62 7.69
N PRO A 43 0.56 -15.40 6.59
CA PRO A 43 -0.49 -16.41 6.49
C PRO A 43 -0.18 -17.62 7.38
N VAL A 44 -1.17 -18.07 8.13
CA VAL A 44 -1.16 -19.33 8.88
C VAL A 44 -2.06 -20.32 8.17
N LEU A 45 -1.46 -21.39 7.65
CA LEU A 45 -2.16 -22.44 6.94
C LEU A 45 -2.88 -23.36 7.94
N PRO A 46 -4.14 -23.74 7.67
CA PRO A 46 -4.86 -24.69 8.50
C PRO A 46 -4.32 -26.10 8.29
N GLU A 47 -4.49 -26.96 9.29
CA GLU A 47 -3.97 -28.35 9.27
C GLU A 47 -4.56 -29.20 8.14
N ASP A 48 -5.81 -28.92 7.75
CA ASP A 48 -6.53 -29.59 6.67
C ASP A 48 -6.17 -29.08 5.27
N ASN A 49 -5.33 -28.04 5.18
CA ASN A 49 -4.96 -27.31 3.95
C ASN A 49 -6.14 -26.66 3.20
N ASP A 50 -7.30 -26.50 3.85
CA ASP A 50 -8.41 -25.77 3.25
C ASP A 50 -8.10 -24.27 3.22
N LEU A 51 -7.85 -23.73 2.03
CA LEU A 51 -7.48 -22.33 1.87
C LEU A 51 -8.59 -21.36 2.27
N GLU A 52 -9.83 -21.83 2.43
CA GLU A 52 -10.93 -21.02 2.96
C GLU A 52 -10.76 -20.71 4.45
N ASN A 53 -10.02 -21.55 5.18
CA ASN A 53 -9.79 -21.45 6.63
C ASN A 53 -8.45 -20.82 7.00
N VAL A 54 -7.75 -20.19 6.04
CA VAL A 54 -6.49 -19.48 6.32
C VAL A 54 -6.73 -18.36 7.34
N THR A 55 -5.84 -18.28 8.31
CA THR A 55 -5.78 -17.17 9.27
C THR A 55 -4.48 -16.39 9.08
N TRP A 56 -4.31 -15.29 9.80
CA TRP A 56 -3.13 -14.45 9.67
C TRP A 56 -2.55 -14.06 11.02
N GLU A 57 -1.24 -13.84 11.05
CA GLU A 57 -0.52 -13.32 12.20
C GLU A 57 0.11 -11.97 11.88
N SER A 58 0.11 -11.09 12.87
CA SER A 58 0.74 -9.77 12.79
C SER A 58 1.12 -9.28 14.19
N THR A 59 1.88 -8.20 14.27
CA THR A 59 1.94 -7.37 15.49
C THR A 59 0.91 -6.25 15.38
N SER A 60 0.51 -5.66 16.50
CA SER A 60 -0.40 -4.50 16.48
C SER A 60 0.15 -3.37 15.62
N LYS A 61 1.46 -3.13 15.67
CA LYS A 61 2.14 -2.12 14.85
C LYS A 61 2.11 -2.45 13.36
N ASP A 62 2.46 -3.66 12.98
CA ASP A 62 2.51 -4.06 11.57
C ASP A 62 1.10 -4.09 10.95
N PHE A 63 0.10 -4.49 11.74
CA PHE A 63 -1.29 -4.44 11.32
C PHE A 63 -1.78 -3.01 11.06
N GLU A 64 -1.37 -2.03 11.88
CA GLU A 64 -1.65 -0.61 11.57
C GLU A 64 -0.98 -0.16 10.26
N VAL A 65 0.25 -0.59 9.99
CA VAL A 65 0.94 -0.27 8.72
C VAL A 65 0.23 -0.92 7.54
N PHE A 66 -0.22 -2.17 7.68
CA PHE A 66 -1.03 -2.85 6.67
C PHE A 66 -2.31 -2.06 6.34
N LYS A 67 -3.06 -1.61 7.37
CA LYS A 67 -4.26 -0.78 7.18
C LYS A 67 -3.93 0.53 6.47
N LYS A 68 -2.81 1.18 6.79
CA LYS A 68 -2.36 2.39 6.09
C LYS A 68 -2.06 2.14 4.61
N LEU A 69 -1.40 1.02 4.27
CA LEU A 69 -1.15 0.65 2.87
C LEU A 69 -2.46 0.45 2.11
N LEU A 70 -3.41 -0.28 2.71
CA LEU A 70 -4.69 -0.55 2.10
C LEU A 70 -5.49 0.74 1.86
N ALA A 71 -5.62 1.60 2.87
CA ALA A 71 -6.27 2.89 2.74
C ALA A 71 -5.59 3.77 1.68
N GLY A 72 -4.25 3.79 1.66
CA GLY A 72 -3.46 4.51 0.66
C GLY A 72 -3.73 4.02 -0.76
N TRP A 73 -3.83 2.71 -0.98
CA TRP A 73 -4.19 2.16 -2.28
C TRP A 73 -5.60 2.51 -2.71
N GLY A 74 -6.57 2.45 -1.80
CA GLY A 74 -7.95 2.87 -2.11
C GLY A 74 -8.02 4.32 -2.61
N VAL A 75 -7.23 5.23 -2.00
CA VAL A 75 -7.12 6.62 -2.50
C VAL A 75 -6.44 6.67 -3.86
N ILE A 76 -5.38 5.89 -4.09
CA ILE A 76 -4.73 5.81 -5.41
C ILE A 76 -5.71 5.35 -6.49
N GLU A 77 -6.50 4.31 -6.24
CA GLU A 77 -7.49 3.79 -7.19
C GLU A 77 -8.54 4.85 -7.55
N LEU A 78 -9.09 5.54 -6.56
CA LEU A 78 -10.05 6.63 -6.79
C LEU A 78 -9.44 7.73 -7.66
N ARG A 79 -8.19 8.11 -7.38
CA ARG A 79 -7.50 9.16 -8.12
C ARG A 79 -7.09 8.74 -9.53
N LEU A 80 -6.70 7.49 -9.74
CA LEU A 80 -6.43 6.92 -11.06
C LEU A 80 -7.71 6.80 -11.91
N ASN A 81 -8.86 6.54 -11.28
CA ASN A 81 -10.15 6.59 -11.96
C ASN A 81 -10.47 8.00 -12.46
N ALA A 82 -10.19 9.04 -11.64
CA ALA A 82 -10.31 10.43 -12.08
C ALA A 82 -9.37 10.76 -13.26
N ILE A 83 -8.11 10.30 -13.22
CA ILE A 83 -7.18 10.43 -14.35
C ILE A 83 -7.70 9.70 -15.60
N THR A 84 -8.28 8.52 -15.43
CA THR A 84 -8.85 7.75 -16.54
C THR A 84 -10.01 8.49 -17.19
N ALA A 85 -10.85 9.15 -16.40
CA ALA A 85 -11.97 9.95 -16.90
C ALA A 85 -11.51 11.28 -17.54
N TYR A 86 -10.48 11.91 -16.99
CA TYR A 86 -9.91 13.17 -17.50
C TYR A 86 -9.07 12.96 -18.78
N LYS A 87 -8.31 11.87 -18.83
CA LYS A 87 -7.45 11.47 -19.94
C LYS A 87 -7.93 10.13 -20.48
N ASP A 88 -7.19 9.06 -20.17
CA ASP A 88 -7.58 7.71 -20.52
C ASP A 88 -6.88 6.68 -19.62
N LYS A 89 -7.29 5.42 -19.78
CA LYS A 89 -6.77 4.29 -18.99
C LYS A 89 -5.28 4.02 -19.26
N ASN A 90 -4.79 4.22 -20.49
CA ASN A 90 -3.40 3.97 -20.83
C ASN A 90 -2.50 4.99 -20.14
N PHE A 91 -2.93 6.25 -20.10
CA PHE A 91 -2.24 7.31 -19.38
C PHE A 91 -2.17 7.01 -17.88
N ALA A 92 -3.30 6.64 -17.25
CA ALA A 92 -3.33 6.25 -15.84
C ALA A 92 -2.38 5.06 -15.55
N ASN A 93 -2.37 4.04 -16.40
CA ASN A 93 -1.46 2.90 -16.27
C ASN A 93 0.01 3.31 -16.38
N GLU A 94 0.33 4.29 -17.23
CA GLU A 94 1.70 4.76 -17.41
C GLU A 94 2.22 5.49 -16.17
N LEU A 95 1.37 6.27 -15.47
CA LEU A 95 1.76 6.88 -14.18
C LEU A 95 2.17 5.81 -13.14
N VAL A 96 1.40 4.72 -13.04
CA VAL A 96 1.71 3.61 -12.14
C VAL A 96 3.04 2.95 -12.53
N LYS A 97 3.28 2.71 -13.82
CA LYS A 97 4.55 2.14 -14.31
C LYS A 97 5.75 3.04 -13.99
N GLN A 98 5.62 4.35 -14.19
CA GLN A 98 6.67 5.31 -13.85
C GLN A 98 7.00 5.26 -12.36
N ALA A 99 5.98 5.21 -11.50
CA ALA A 99 6.17 5.07 -10.07
C ALA A 99 6.85 3.74 -9.68
N GLN A 100 6.48 2.62 -10.33
CA GLN A 100 7.14 1.32 -10.13
C GLN A 100 8.62 1.37 -10.55
N VAL A 101 8.94 2.03 -11.67
CA VAL A 101 10.32 2.23 -12.12
C VAL A 101 11.12 3.04 -11.09
N LYS A 102 10.53 4.10 -10.52
CA LYS A 102 11.19 4.87 -9.46
C LYS A 102 11.42 4.04 -8.20
N ARG A 103 10.41 3.31 -7.71
CA ARG A 103 10.56 2.37 -6.58
C ARG A 103 11.72 1.41 -6.81
N LYS A 104 11.79 0.80 -8.00
CA LYS A 104 12.88 -0.14 -8.36
C LYS A 104 14.24 0.54 -8.36
N LYS A 105 14.37 1.72 -8.97
CA LYS A 105 15.62 2.50 -8.97
C LYS A 105 16.05 2.88 -7.55
N THR A 106 15.12 3.26 -6.69
CA THR A 106 15.44 3.61 -5.30
C THR A 106 15.87 2.39 -4.50
N ALA A 107 15.22 1.24 -4.67
CA ALA A 107 15.62 -0.02 -4.03
C ALA A 107 17.04 -0.47 -4.45
N GLN A 108 17.42 -0.19 -5.70
CA GLN A 108 18.77 -0.48 -6.21
C GLN A 108 19.84 0.48 -5.66
N LYS A 109 19.49 1.72 -5.33
CA LYS A 109 20.42 2.72 -4.79
C LYS A 109 20.55 2.68 -3.27
N ASN A 110 19.48 2.27 -2.58
CA ASN A 110 19.34 2.34 -1.13
C ASN A 110 18.93 0.96 -0.59
N HIS A 111 19.86 0.01 -0.58
CA HIS A 111 19.63 -1.38 -0.18
C HIS A 111 19.17 -1.56 1.28
N GLN A 112 19.43 -0.57 2.13
CA GLN A 112 19.06 -0.53 3.54
C GLN A 112 17.60 -0.15 3.78
N LEU A 113 16.85 0.27 2.76
CA LEU A 113 15.45 0.63 2.92
C LEU A 113 14.58 -0.62 3.12
N SER A 114 13.66 -0.55 4.08
CA SER A 114 12.65 -1.57 4.28
C SER A 114 11.66 -1.62 3.11
N LEU A 115 10.98 -2.77 2.94
CA LEU A 115 9.92 -2.89 1.96
C LEU A 115 8.78 -1.89 2.21
N VAL A 116 8.44 -1.60 3.47
CA VAL A 116 7.46 -0.57 3.84
C VAL A 116 7.88 0.81 3.32
N ALA A 117 9.16 1.18 3.48
CA ALA A 117 9.66 2.45 2.96
C ALA A 117 9.58 2.49 1.42
N LEU A 118 9.89 1.40 0.74
CA LEU A 118 9.78 1.29 -0.72
C LEU A 118 8.32 1.36 -1.21
N ASP A 119 7.39 0.77 -0.47
CA ASP A 119 5.96 0.80 -0.78
C ASP A 119 5.38 2.19 -0.57
N TYR A 120 5.81 2.89 0.49
CA TYR A 120 5.54 4.31 0.66
C TYR A 120 6.07 5.17 -0.50
N ILE A 121 7.32 4.95 -0.93
CA ILE A 121 7.92 5.71 -2.05
C ILE A 121 7.11 5.53 -3.33
N PHE A 122 6.61 4.33 -3.57
CA PHE A 122 5.72 4.07 -4.70
C PHE A 122 4.42 4.87 -4.59
N MET A 123 3.73 4.83 -3.43
CA MET A 123 2.51 5.63 -3.24
C MET A 123 2.76 7.13 -3.36
N HIS A 124 3.84 7.61 -2.75
CA HIS A 124 4.26 9.00 -2.85
C HIS A 124 4.47 9.39 -4.32
N GLU A 125 5.17 8.58 -5.10
CA GLU A 125 5.40 8.88 -6.51
C GLU A 125 4.12 8.86 -7.36
N VAL A 126 3.25 7.87 -7.16
CA VAL A 126 1.94 7.86 -7.86
C VAL A 126 1.16 9.13 -7.54
N HIS A 127 1.08 9.53 -6.28
CA HIS A 127 0.39 10.75 -5.89
C HIS A 127 1.06 12.01 -6.45
N ALA A 128 2.40 12.08 -6.49
CA ALA A 128 3.11 13.19 -7.09
C ALA A 128 2.80 13.35 -8.59
N LEU A 129 2.82 12.23 -9.31
CA LEU A 129 2.49 12.19 -10.73
C LEU A 129 1.04 12.61 -10.98
N ILE A 130 0.08 12.10 -10.19
CA ILE A 130 -1.32 12.51 -10.30
C ILE A 130 -1.51 13.99 -9.91
N ASP A 131 -0.87 14.47 -8.84
CA ASP A 131 -0.93 15.87 -8.41
C ASP A 131 -0.46 16.80 -9.55
N ALA A 132 0.62 16.44 -10.25
CA ALA A 132 1.13 17.21 -11.39
C ALA A 132 0.15 17.29 -12.58
N GLU A 133 -0.71 16.28 -12.74
CA GLU A 133 -1.72 16.26 -13.78
C GLU A 133 -2.96 17.06 -13.37
N LEU A 134 -3.47 16.84 -12.16
CA LEU A 134 -4.73 17.43 -11.71
C LEU A 134 -4.60 18.90 -11.30
N VAL A 135 -3.38 19.38 -10.97
CA VAL A 135 -3.16 20.81 -10.69
C VAL A 135 -3.54 21.70 -11.86
N THR A 136 -3.39 21.19 -13.09
CA THR A 136 -3.70 21.92 -14.32
C THR A 136 -5.19 22.24 -14.44
N ILE A 137 -6.04 21.52 -13.70
CA ILE A 137 -7.49 21.74 -13.64
C ILE A 137 -7.96 22.24 -12.27
N GLY A 138 -7.05 22.72 -11.42
CA GLY A 138 -7.37 23.40 -10.15
C GLY A 138 -7.50 22.50 -8.93
N GLU A 139 -7.16 21.22 -9.03
CA GLU A 139 -7.19 20.30 -7.88
C GLU A 139 -6.07 20.57 -6.87
N LYS A 140 -6.36 20.26 -5.60
CA LYS A 140 -5.38 20.37 -4.52
C LYS A 140 -4.44 19.17 -4.48
N PHE A 141 -3.21 19.39 -4.01
CA PHE A 141 -2.23 18.32 -3.83
C PHE A 141 -2.63 17.40 -2.68
N TYR A 142 -2.54 16.10 -2.92
CA TYR A 142 -2.75 15.10 -1.88
C TYR A 142 -1.48 14.78 -1.10
N LEU A 143 -0.30 15.02 -1.67
CA LEU A 143 0.98 14.70 -1.04
C LEU A 143 1.14 15.19 0.41
N PRO A 144 0.68 16.42 0.79
CA PRO A 144 0.73 16.86 2.19
C PRO A 144 -0.05 15.93 3.14
N THR A 145 -1.23 15.48 2.73
CA THR A 145 -2.07 14.55 3.49
C THR A 145 -1.38 13.19 3.64
N LEU A 146 -0.80 12.66 2.54
CA LEU A 146 -0.05 11.41 2.59
C LEU A 146 1.12 11.50 3.57
N ARG A 147 1.88 12.61 3.55
CA ARG A 147 3.02 12.80 4.46
C ARG A 147 2.57 12.85 5.92
N GLU A 148 1.48 13.53 6.23
CA GLU A 148 0.98 13.58 7.60
C GLU A 148 0.52 12.19 8.08
N GLN A 149 -0.18 11.44 7.23
CA GLN A 149 -0.63 10.06 7.56
C GLN A 149 0.53 9.09 7.79
N TRP A 150 1.68 9.30 7.15
CA TRP A 150 2.86 8.41 7.20
C TRP A 150 3.98 8.89 8.12
N LYS A 151 3.81 10.06 8.73
CA LYS A 151 4.73 10.61 9.71
C LYS A 151 4.93 9.63 10.88
N GLY A 152 6.18 9.42 11.26
CA GLY A 152 6.56 8.46 12.31
C GLY A 152 6.48 6.98 11.90
N THR A 153 5.94 6.66 10.72
CA THR A 153 5.95 5.29 10.16
C THR A 153 7.19 5.05 9.30
N VAL A 154 7.62 6.04 8.52
CA VAL A 154 8.85 6.02 7.72
C VAL A 154 9.80 7.15 8.15
N SER A 155 11.08 7.06 7.79
CA SER A 155 12.05 8.11 8.12
C SER A 155 11.75 9.43 7.40
N ASP A 156 12.19 10.55 7.96
CA ASP A 156 11.96 11.87 7.35
C ASP A 156 12.57 12.00 5.93
N GLN A 157 13.68 11.31 5.67
CA GLN A 157 14.28 11.27 4.33
C GLN A 157 13.34 10.59 3.33
N VAL A 158 12.76 9.45 3.70
CA VAL A 158 11.77 8.72 2.90
C VAL A 158 10.50 9.55 2.75
N LEU A 159 9.98 10.10 3.85
CA LEU A 159 8.75 10.91 3.90
C LEU A 159 8.79 12.11 2.95
N ASN A 160 9.95 12.74 2.82
CA ASN A 160 10.14 13.93 2.00
C ASN A 160 10.74 13.64 0.61
N GLY A 161 10.93 12.37 0.25
CA GLY A 161 11.49 11.98 -1.05
C GLY A 161 12.93 12.43 -1.29
N LYS A 162 13.75 12.52 -0.23
CA LYS A 162 15.14 13.03 -0.25
C LYS A 162 16.18 11.89 -0.27
N LEU A 163 15.92 10.83 -1.05
CA LEU A 163 16.71 9.60 -1.15
C LEU A 163 17.61 9.52 -2.39
#